data_AF-A0AAV6YWM2-F1
#
_entry.id   AF-A0AAV6YWM2-F1
#
_cell.length_a   1.000
_cell.length_b   1.000
_cell.length_c   1.000
_cell.angle_alpha   90.00
_cell.angle_beta   90.00
_cell.angle_gamma   90.00
#
_symmetry.space_group_name_H-M   'P 1'
#
loop_
_entity.id
_entity.type
_entity.pdbx_description
1 polymer ?
#
loop_
_entity_poly.entity_id
_entity_poly.type
_entity_poly.pdbx_seq_one_letter_code
_entity_poly.pdbx_strand_id
1 'polypeptide(L)'
;MRVRRGALPGAGAPSPCNLMTFLLAGSIFRGFQEADIQFLPTYKFDIGCDEYDTTAKQRTPSYTDRVVYKSRNKGDIRVLKYASCSLLRTSDHRPVFGLFEVRIRPGRDNVPLAAGLFDRELYLLGIKRRISRELQKRQAAKNQKNSSVCTVS
;
A
#
# COMPACT_ATOMS: atom_id res chain seq x y z
N MET A 1 24.71 -7.33 3.88
CA MET A 1 23.99 -7.96 5.02
C MET A 1 22.74 -8.63 4.46
N ARG A 2 22.82 -9.94 4.20
CA ARG A 2 21.81 -10.71 3.46
C ARG A 2 20.80 -11.24 4.48
N VAL A 3 19.62 -10.63 4.59
CA VAL A 3 18.57 -11.11 5.49
C VAL A 3 18.15 -12.50 5.02
N ARG A 4 18.39 -13.51 5.87
CA ARG A 4 18.07 -14.91 5.61
C ARG A 4 16.55 -15.06 5.49
N ARG A 5 16.12 -15.90 4.55
CA ARG A 5 14.73 -16.34 4.38
C ARG A 5 14.28 -17.01 5.69
N GLY A 6 13.42 -16.37 6.46
CA GLY A 6 12.61 -17.05 7.46
C GLY A 6 11.48 -17.76 6.73
N ALA A 7 11.71 -19.01 6.34
CA ALA A 7 10.63 -19.89 5.91
C ALA A 7 9.81 -20.25 7.15
N LEU A 8 8.52 -19.89 7.16
CA LEU A 8 7.58 -20.47 8.11
C LEU A 8 7.50 -21.99 7.84
N PRO A 9 7.60 -22.85 8.86
CA PRO A 9 7.52 -24.29 8.67
C PRO A 9 6.09 -24.64 8.22
N GLY A 10 5.95 -25.21 7.01
CA GLY A 10 4.67 -25.71 6.48
C GLY A 10 4.12 -24.96 5.26
N ALA A 11 4.70 -23.83 4.86
CA ALA A 11 4.32 -23.17 3.61
C ALA A 11 5.02 -23.86 2.43
N GLY A 12 4.30 -24.73 1.72
CA GLY A 12 4.71 -25.21 0.39
C GLY A 12 5.09 -24.02 -0.51
N ALA A 13 5.96 -24.26 -1.49
CA ALA A 13 6.41 -23.21 -2.42
C ALA A 13 5.20 -22.37 -2.89
N PRO A 14 5.29 -21.02 -2.86
CA PRO A 14 4.17 -20.18 -3.25
C PRO A 14 3.73 -20.61 -4.65
N SER A 15 2.45 -20.91 -4.79
CA SER A 15 1.86 -21.28 -6.07
C SER A 15 2.25 -20.23 -7.12
N PRO A 16 2.63 -20.63 -8.34
CA PRO A 16 3.02 -19.68 -9.38
C PRO A 16 1.89 -18.68 -9.59
N CYS A 17 2.17 -17.39 -9.41
CA CYS A 17 1.15 -16.37 -9.56
C CYS A 17 0.75 -16.26 -11.04
N ASN A 18 -0.47 -16.69 -11.37
CA ASN A 18 -0.98 -16.76 -12.74
C ASN A 18 -0.79 -15.45 -13.53
N LEU A 19 -0.96 -14.31 -12.87
CA LEU A 19 -0.77 -12.99 -13.50
C LEU A 19 0.67 -12.76 -13.98
N MET A 20 1.70 -13.17 -13.23
CA MET A 20 3.09 -13.07 -13.72
C MET A 20 3.29 -13.90 -14.97
N THR A 21 2.77 -15.13 -14.98
CA THR A 21 2.86 -16.01 -16.14
C THR A 21 2.26 -15.38 -17.38
N PHE A 22 1.06 -14.80 -17.27
CA PHE A 22 0.38 -14.17 -18.41
C PHE A 22 0.98 -12.82 -18.83
N LEU A 23 1.52 -12.04 -17.88
CA LEU A 23 2.30 -10.82 -18.18
C LEU A 23 3.58 -11.17 -18.96
N LEU A 24 4.34 -12.16 -18.49
CA LEU A 24 5.57 -12.61 -19.14
C LEU A 24 5.30 -13.23 -20.52
N ALA A 25 4.21 -13.98 -20.66
CA ALA A 25 3.77 -14.53 -21.94
C ALA A 25 3.22 -13.44 -22.90
N GLY A 26 2.95 -12.22 -22.41
CA GLY A 26 2.38 -11.14 -23.21
C GLY A 26 0.96 -11.42 -23.73
N SER A 27 0.24 -12.36 -23.10
CA SER A 27 -1.15 -12.69 -23.43
C SER A 27 -2.13 -11.68 -22.83
N ILE A 28 -1.74 -10.98 -21.76
CA ILE A 28 -2.47 -9.86 -21.15
C ILE A 28 -1.50 -8.71 -20.85
N PHE A 29 -2.04 -7.50 -20.66
CA PHE A 29 -1.27 -6.30 -20.28
C PHE A 29 -0.01 -6.04 -21.14
N ARG A 30 -0.13 -6.17 -22.49
CA ARG A 30 1.04 -6.04 -23.39
C ARG A 30 1.84 -4.74 -23.18
N GLY A 31 3.13 -4.91 -22.95
CA GLY A 31 4.10 -3.84 -22.74
C GLY A 31 4.05 -3.21 -21.35
N PHE A 32 3.18 -3.69 -20.45
CA PHE A 32 3.28 -3.37 -19.03
C PHE A 32 4.36 -4.21 -18.37
N GLN A 33 4.85 -3.70 -17.24
CA GLN A 33 5.77 -4.34 -16.33
C GLN A 33 5.15 -4.31 -14.94
N GLU A 34 5.59 -5.24 -14.11
CA GLU A 34 5.31 -5.25 -12.70
C GLU A 34 6.63 -5.38 -11.94
N ALA A 35 6.72 -4.75 -10.78
CA ALA A 35 7.89 -4.88 -9.94
C ALA A 35 7.96 -6.24 -9.25
N ASP A 36 9.16 -6.65 -8.86
CA ASP A 36 9.37 -7.88 -8.10
C ASP A 36 8.59 -7.87 -6.79
N ILE A 37 7.81 -8.93 -6.56
CA ILE A 37 7.01 -9.09 -5.36
C ILE A 37 7.87 -9.68 -4.26
N GLN A 38 8.04 -8.91 -3.19
CA GLN A 38 8.80 -9.30 -2.00
C GLN A 38 7.93 -9.34 -0.74
N PHE A 39 6.62 -9.31 -0.89
CA PHE A 39 5.63 -9.38 0.18
C PHE A 39 4.75 -10.64 0.06
N LEU A 40 4.06 -10.99 1.15
CA LEU A 40 3.16 -12.14 1.22
C LEU A 40 1.84 -11.86 0.45
N PRO A 41 1.07 -12.91 0.08
CA PRO A 41 -0.25 -12.73 -0.55
C PRO A 41 -1.14 -11.75 0.22
N THR A 42 -1.86 -10.90 -0.50
CA THR A 42 -2.65 -9.79 0.08
C THR A 42 -4.10 -10.16 0.36
N TYR A 43 -4.50 -11.36 -0.03
CA TYR A 43 -5.85 -11.90 0.09
C TYR A 43 -5.80 -13.41 0.34
N LYS A 44 -6.75 -14.06 1.00
CA LYS A 44 -7.85 -13.50 1.80
C LYS A 44 -7.47 -13.63 3.27
N PHE A 45 -7.55 -12.54 4.03
CA PHE A 45 -7.34 -12.54 5.48
C PHE A 45 -8.67 -12.58 6.24
N ASP A 46 -8.64 -13.12 7.46
CA ASP A 46 -9.71 -12.86 8.42
C ASP A 46 -9.61 -11.42 8.94
N ILE A 47 -10.78 -10.78 9.10
CA ILE A 47 -10.85 -9.34 9.43
C ILE A 47 -10.24 -9.09 10.82
N GLY A 48 -9.35 -8.10 10.91
CA GLY A 48 -8.72 -7.67 12.16
C GLY A 48 -7.43 -8.42 12.53
N CYS A 49 -7.08 -9.52 11.86
CA CYS A 49 -5.89 -10.33 12.16
C CYS A 49 -5.08 -10.67 10.90
N ASP A 50 -3.88 -11.24 11.07
CA ASP A 50 -2.97 -11.62 9.96
C ASP A 50 -3.07 -13.10 9.58
N GLU A 51 -4.13 -13.78 10.01
CA GLU A 51 -4.44 -15.15 9.59
C GLU A 51 -5.17 -15.16 8.25
N TYR A 52 -4.78 -16.07 7.36
CA TYR A 52 -5.47 -16.30 6.10
C TYR A 52 -6.78 -17.08 6.34
N ASP A 53 -7.77 -16.86 5.47
CA ASP A 53 -9.15 -17.36 5.54
C ASP A 53 -9.31 -18.71 6.27
N THR A 54 -9.71 -18.63 7.55
CA THR A 54 -9.99 -19.82 8.38
C THR A 54 -11.41 -20.33 8.22
N THR A 55 -12.23 -19.71 7.36
CA THR A 55 -13.59 -20.17 7.10
C THR A 55 -13.61 -21.50 6.37
N ALA A 56 -14.76 -22.17 6.34
CA ALA A 56 -14.94 -23.43 5.60
C ALA A 56 -14.65 -23.32 4.08
N LYS A 57 -14.58 -22.10 3.53
CA LYS A 57 -14.26 -21.87 2.11
C LYS A 57 -12.77 -22.01 1.82
N GLN A 58 -11.89 -21.85 2.83
CA GLN A 58 -10.44 -22.04 2.73
C GLN A 58 -9.83 -21.45 1.44
N ARG A 59 -10.11 -20.15 1.19
CA ARG A 59 -9.62 -19.49 -0.03
C ARG A 59 -8.09 -19.50 -0.05
N THR A 60 -7.52 -19.96 -1.16
CA THR A 60 -6.06 -19.99 -1.34
C THR A 60 -5.48 -18.57 -1.25
N PRO A 61 -4.45 -18.36 -0.40
CA PRO A 61 -3.73 -17.09 -0.35
C PRO A 61 -3.26 -16.65 -1.75
N SER A 62 -3.66 -15.45 -2.16
CA SER A 62 -3.50 -14.94 -3.51
C SER A 62 -3.05 -13.48 -3.54
N TYR A 63 -2.34 -13.12 -4.60
CA TYR A 63 -1.93 -11.74 -4.89
C TYR A 63 -2.96 -11.06 -5.80
N THR A 64 -4.12 -10.70 -5.25
CA THR A 64 -5.23 -10.10 -6.01
C THR A 64 -5.00 -8.61 -6.28
N ASP A 65 -4.20 -7.94 -5.46
CA ASP A 65 -3.98 -6.50 -5.48
C ASP A 65 -2.61 -6.19 -6.08
N ARG A 66 -2.57 -5.44 -7.20
CA ARG A 66 -1.39 -5.34 -8.07
C ARG A 66 -1.19 -3.92 -8.59
N VAL A 67 0.07 -3.52 -8.74
CA VAL A 67 0.44 -2.25 -9.39
C VAL A 67 1.31 -2.54 -10.61
N VAL A 68 0.74 -2.41 -11.80
CA VAL A 68 1.44 -2.56 -13.08
C VAL A 68 1.68 -1.19 -13.70
N TYR A 69 2.77 -1.04 -14.45
CA TYR A 69 3.15 0.22 -15.06
C TYR A 69 3.66 0.02 -16.49
N LYS A 70 3.53 1.06 -17.32
CA LYS A 70 4.02 1.08 -18.70
C LYS A 70 4.58 2.45 -19.02
N SER A 71 5.72 2.49 -19.69
CA SER A 71 6.32 3.72 -20.19
C SER A 71 6.49 3.65 -21.71
N ARG A 72 6.38 4.80 -22.39
CA ARG A 72 6.67 4.89 -23.83
C ARG A 72 8.16 4.69 -24.10
N ASN A 73 9.01 5.32 -23.29
CA ASN A 73 10.47 5.16 -23.39
C ASN A 73 10.96 4.23 -22.28
N LYS A 74 11.82 3.28 -22.67
CA LYS A 74 12.45 2.36 -21.72
C LYS A 74 13.31 3.15 -20.73
N GLY A 75 13.17 2.88 -19.44
CA GLY A 75 13.91 3.55 -18.38
C GLY A 75 13.30 4.86 -17.87
N ASP A 76 12.15 5.31 -18.40
CA ASP A 76 11.46 6.50 -17.86
C ASP A 76 10.84 6.25 -16.47
N ILE A 77 10.63 4.99 -16.07
CA ILE A 77 10.07 4.61 -14.77
C ILE A 77 11.08 3.72 -14.05
N ARG A 78 11.49 4.13 -12.84
CA ARG A 78 12.29 3.35 -11.90
C ARG A 78 11.46 3.03 -10.67
N VAL A 79 11.34 1.74 -10.34
CA VAL A 79 10.64 1.32 -9.13
C VAL A 79 11.54 1.50 -7.92
N LEU A 80 11.09 2.26 -6.93
CA LEU A 80 11.79 2.46 -5.66
C LEU A 80 11.30 1.49 -4.58
N LYS A 81 9.99 1.20 -4.56
CA LYS A 81 9.39 0.26 -3.62
C LYS A 81 8.13 -0.37 -4.18
N TYR A 82 7.93 -1.65 -3.91
CA TYR A 82 6.67 -2.35 -4.14
C TYR A 82 6.36 -3.22 -2.93
N ALA A 83 5.27 -2.92 -2.22
CA ALA A 83 5.01 -3.52 -0.92
C ALA A 83 3.51 -3.53 -0.58
N SER A 84 3.15 -4.37 0.39
CA SER A 84 1.86 -4.32 1.08
C SER A 84 1.96 -3.60 2.43
N CYS A 85 0.84 -3.07 2.91
CA CYS A 85 0.70 -2.46 4.22
C CYS A 85 -0.02 -3.43 5.17
N SER A 86 0.73 -4.15 6.01
CA SER A 86 0.18 -5.11 6.99
C SER A 86 -0.44 -4.44 8.22
N LEU A 87 -0.17 -3.16 8.45
CA LEU A 87 -0.70 -2.43 9.62
C LEU A 87 -2.21 -2.17 9.51
N LEU A 88 -2.77 -2.18 8.30
CA LEU A 88 -4.19 -1.93 8.06
C LEU A 88 -4.91 -3.27 7.90
N ARG A 89 -5.75 -3.60 8.90
CA ARG A 89 -6.45 -4.90 9.01
C ARG A 89 -7.96 -4.79 8.99
N THR A 90 -8.49 -3.64 8.59
CA THR A 90 -9.94 -3.37 8.57
C THR A 90 -10.68 -4.09 7.44
N SER A 91 -9.94 -4.72 6.52
CA SER A 91 -10.46 -5.52 5.39
C SER A 91 -9.71 -6.86 5.33
N ASP A 92 -10.30 -7.82 4.64
CA ASP A 92 -9.70 -9.08 4.23
C ASP A 92 -8.61 -8.92 3.14
N HIS A 93 -8.41 -7.71 2.63
CA HIS A 93 -7.31 -7.33 1.77
C HIS A 93 -6.27 -6.48 2.50
N ARG A 94 -4.99 -6.64 2.14
CA ARG A 94 -3.92 -5.72 2.54
C ARG A 94 -3.63 -4.72 1.43
N PRO A 95 -3.67 -3.39 1.71
CA PRO A 95 -3.37 -2.39 0.69
C PRO A 95 -1.98 -2.61 0.08
N VAL A 96 -1.91 -2.54 -1.25
CA VAL A 96 -0.66 -2.63 -2.01
C VAL A 96 -0.30 -1.26 -2.55
N PHE A 97 0.98 -0.89 -2.48
CA PHE A 97 1.47 0.37 -2.99
C PHE A 97 2.79 0.21 -3.74
N GLY A 98 2.95 1.04 -4.77
CA GLY A 98 4.19 1.20 -5.52
C GLY A 98 4.72 2.64 -5.36
N LEU A 99 6.02 2.76 -5.16
CA LEU A 99 6.75 4.02 -5.19
C LEU A 99 7.64 4.04 -6.43
N PHE A 100 7.49 5.08 -7.24
CA PHE A 100 8.16 5.21 -8.53
C PHE A 100 8.89 6.54 -8.61
N GLU A 101 10.07 6.51 -9.19
CA GLU A 101 10.71 7.69 -9.76
C GLU A 101 10.42 7.71 -11.26
N VAL A 102 9.92 8.84 -11.76
CA VAL A 102 9.48 8.99 -13.16
C VAL A 102 10.21 10.16 -13.80
N ARG A 103 10.80 9.92 -14.97
CA ARG A 103 11.49 10.95 -15.76
C ARG A 103 10.47 11.86 -16.45
N ILE A 104 10.53 13.14 -16.14
CA ILE A 104 9.71 14.19 -16.77
C ILE A 104 10.57 14.98 -17.77
N ARG A 105 9.95 15.50 -18.82
CA ARG A 105 10.57 16.35 -19.84
C ARG A 105 9.84 17.70 -19.87
N PRO A 106 10.51 18.81 -20.25
CA PRO A 106 9.86 20.11 -20.40
C PRO A 106 8.66 20.06 -21.34
N GLY A 107 7.56 20.71 -20.95
CA GLY A 107 6.34 20.86 -21.74
C GLY A 107 6.23 22.22 -22.41
N ARG A 108 5.04 22.52 -22.95
CA ARG A 108 4.65 23.83 -23.49
C ARG A 108 3.26 24.17 -22.94
N ASP A 109 2.96 25.46 -22.85
CA ASP A 109 1.70 25.97 -22.28
C ASP A 109 0.54 26.03 -23.29
N ASN A 110 0.73 25.46 -24.48
CA ASN A 110 -0.30 25.37 -25.52
C ASN A 110 -1.26 24.18 -25.30
N VAL A 111 -1.44 23.75 -24.06
CA VAL A 111 -2.36 22.69 -23.63
C VAL A 111 -3.25 23.21 -22.51
N PRO A 112 -4.46 22.67 -22.31
CA PRO A 112 -5.30 23.04 -21.17
C PRO A 112 -4.54 22.86 -19.86
N LEU A 113 -4.35 23.96 -19.12
CA LEU A 113 -3.64 23.97 -17.86
C LEU A 113 -4.62 23.70 -16.71
N ALA A 114 -4.17 22.97 -15.69
CA ALA A 114 -4.89 22.92 -14.42
C ALA A 114 -4.97 24.31 -13.77
N ALA A 115 -3.96 25.17 -13.98
CA ALA A 115 -3.94 26.57 -13.55
C ALA A 115 -4.33 26.79 -12.06
N GLY A 116 -3.91 25.89 -11.18
CA GLY A 116 -4.24 25.95 -9.76
C GLY A 116 -5.61 25.38 -9.38
N LEU A 117 -6.28 24.66 -10.29
CA LEU A 117 -7.50 23.93 -9.98
C LEU A 117 -7.19 22.72 -9.09
N PHE A 118 -7.77 22.71 -7.90
CA PHE A 118 -7.77 21.58 -6.97
C PHE A 118 -9.03 21.63 -6.09
N ASP A 119 -9.32 20.53 -5.40
CA ASP A 119 -10.43 20.48 -4.44
C ASP A 119 -10.11 21.33 -3.19
N ARG A 120 -10.57 22.58 -3.22
CA ARG A 120 -10.38 23.55 -2.14
C ARG A 120 -11.12 23.15 -0.87
N GLU A 121 -12.30 22.55 -0.97
CA GLU A 121 -13.09 22.17 0.20
C GLU A 121 -12.40 21.05 0.98
N LEU A 122 -11.92 20.02 0.27
CA LEU A 122 -11.16 18.93 0.87
C LEU A 122 -9.85 19.44 1.48
N TYR A 123 -9.15 20.37 0.81
CA TYR A 123 -7.94 20.99 1.34
C TYR A 123 -8.20 21.70 2.68
N LEU A 124 -9.25 22.53 2.74
CA LEU A 124 -9.64 23.24 3.96
C LEU A 124 -10.12 22.28 5.06
N LEU A 125 -10.89 21.24 4.69
CA LEU A 125 -11.31 20.19 5.61
C LEU A 125 -10.09 19.46 6.21
N GLY A 126 -9.06 19.20 5.40
CA GLY A 126 -7.80 18.63 5.83
C GLY A 126 -7.05 19.52 6.82
N ILE A 127 -7.01 20.84 6.60
CA ILE A 127 -6.45 21.82 7.56
C ILE A 127 -7.22 21.77 8.88
N LYS A 128 -8.56 21.90 8.82
CA LYS A 128 -9.43 21.87 10.00
C LYS A 128 -9.20 20.60 10.83
N ARG A 129 -9.22 19.42 10.18
CA ARG A 129 -8.99 18.14 10.85
C ARG A 129 -7.61 18.01 11.49
N ARG A 130 -6.57 18.64 10.95
CA ARG A 130 -5.22 18.64 11.53
C ARG A 130 -5.15 19.53 12.77
N ILE A 131 -5.72 20.73 12.71
CA ILE A 131 -5.79 21.65 13.87
C ILE A 131 -6.58 21.01 15.01
N SER A 132 -7.77 20.47 14.72
CA SER A 132 -8.60 19.83 15.75
C SER A 132 -7.88 18.66 16.43
N ARG A 133 -7.18 17.81 15.67
CA ARG A 133 -6.40 16.69 16.23
C ARG A 133 -5.25 17.17 17.13
N GLU A 134 -4.55 18.23 16.74
CA GLU A 134 -3.47 18.81 17.55
C GLU A 134 -4.00 19.42 18.86
N LEU A 135 -5.13 20.15 18.81
CA LEU A 135 -5.79 20.69 19.99
C LEU A 135 -6.24 19.58 20.96
N GLN A 136 -6.86 18.52 20.43
CA GLN A 136 -7.27 17.37 21.22
C GLN A 136 -6.07 16.68 21.90
N LYS A 137 -4.96 16.49 21.18
CA LYS A 137 -3.72 15.93 21.75
C LYS A 137 -3.17 16.79 22.89
N ARG A 138 -3.15 18.12 22.71
CA ARG A 138 -2.69 19.06 23.76
C ARG A 138 -3.59 19.05 24.98
N GLN A 139 -4.91 18.99 24.79
CA GLN A 139 -5.87 18.86 25.88
C GLN A 139 -5.69 17.54 26.63
N ALA A 140 -5.55 16.42 25.93
CA ALA A 140 -5.29 15.12 26.54
C ALA A 140 -3.99 15.12 27.37
N ALA A 141 -2.91 15.71 26.84
CA ALA A 141 -1.64 15.82 27.55
C ALA A 141 -1.71 16.74 28.80
N LYS A 142 -2.50 17.82 28.76
CA LYS A 142 -2.76 18.67 29.94
C LYS A 142 -3.55 17.93 31.01
N ASN A 143 -4.58 17.19 30.61
CA ASN A 143 -5.40 16.41 31.55
C ASN A 143 -4.59 15.28 32.22
N GLN A 144 -3.66 14.66 31.48
CA GLN A 144 -2.78 13.62 32.02
C GLN A 144 -1.74 14.16 33.03
N LYS A 145 -1.28 15.41 32.86
CA LYS A 145 -0.41 16.07 33.86
C LYS A 145 -1.15 16.42 35.16
N ASN A 146 -2.46 16.59 35.10
CA ASN A 146 -3.29 16.92 36.25
C ASN A 146 -3.86 15.68 36.97
N SER A 147 -3.69 14.47 36.42
CA SER A 147 -4.15 13.24 37.06
C SER A 147 -3.02 12.60 37.90
N SER A 148 -3.01 12.86 39.20
CA SER A 148 -2.16 12.18 40.19
C SER A 148 -2.77 10.87 40.68
N VAL A 149 -3.23 9.99 39.78
CA VAL A 149 -3.79 8.70 40.19
C VAL A 149 -2.72 7.63 39.98
N CYS A 150 -1.96 7.34 41.04
CA CYS A 150 -1.13 6.15 41.13
C CYS A 150 -2.04 4.93 41.27
N THR A 151 -1.98 3.98 40.34
CA THR A 151 -2.52 2.63 40.59
C THR A 151 -1.40 1.81 41.21
N VAL A 152 -1.55 1.50 42.50
CA VAL A 152 -0.75 0.46 43.17
C VAL A 152 -1.43 -0.87 42.88
N SER A 153 -0.70 -1.81 42.32
CA SER A 153 -1.03 -3.24 42.28
C SER A 153 0.26 -4.02 42.43
#